data_AF-A0A7S1QUD1-F1
#
_entry.id   AF-A0A7S1QUD1-F1
#
_cell.length_a   1.000
_cell.length_b   1.000
_cell.length_c   1.000
_cell.angle_alpha   90.00
_cell.angle_beta   90.00
_cell.angle_gamma   90.00
#
_symmetry.space_group_name_H-M   'P 1'
#
loop_
_entity.id
_entity.type
_entity.pdbx_description
1 polymer ?
#
loop_
_entity_poly.entity_id
_entity_poly.type
_entity_poly.pdbx_seq_one_letter_code
_entity_poly.pdbx_strand_id
1 'polypeptide(L)'
;EEFHAGGHTITARNWYEVYVYQRWSDTTVPNYRTGDVFVPGDVRLEEGQTQPPAHLSESDLIAMMDNTGIGTDATIASHIKTIQEREYATCSGGVFTPTALGVALVAAYDRIGLS
;
A
#
# COMPACT_ATOMS: atom_id res chain seq x y z
N GLU A 1 -27.11 17.78 -2.17
CA GLU A 1 -25.77 17.17 -2.11
C GLU A 1 -24.81 18.17 -1.48
N GLU A 2 -23.83 17.68 -0.73
CA GLU A 2 -22.83 18.49 -0.05
C GLU A 2 -21.44 18.00 -0.50
N PHE A 3 -20.54 18.93 -0.82
CA PHE A 3 -19.16 18.65 -1.23
C PHE A 3 -18.22 19.32 -0.24
N HIS A 4 -17.11 18.65 0.09
CA HIS A 4 -16.11 19.18 1.02
C HIS A 4 -14.80 19.47 0.28
N ALA A 5 -14.17 20.59 0.62
CA ALA A 5 -12.82 20.93 0.20
C ALA A 5 -11.96 21.16 1.46
N GLY A 6 -10.78 20.53 1.50
CA GLY A 6 -9.85 20.62 2.62
C GLY A 6 -8.46 21.00 2.15
N GLY A 7 -7.79 21.84 2.93
CA GLY A 7 -6.40 22.25 2.72
C GLY A 7 -5.55 21.97 3.95
N HIS A 8 -4.25 21.86 3.75
CA HIS A 8 -3.27 21.72 4.82
C HIS A 8 -2.04 22.58 4.51
N THR A 9 -1.52 23.24 5.55
CA THR A 9 -0.31 24.06 5.49
C THR A 9 0.63 23.68 6.62
N ILE A 10 1.87 23.35 6.28
CA ILE A 10 2.92 22.98 7.22
C ILE A 10 3.40 24.26 7.92
N THR A 11 3.05 24.42 9.20
CA THR A 11 3.44 25.59 10.00
C THR A 11 4.89 25.52 10.48
N ALA A 12 5.40 24.31 10.75
CA ALA A 12 6.78 24.05 11.12
C ALA A 12 7.20 22.65 10.62
N ARG A 13 8.33 22.56 9.93
CA ARG A 13 8.83 21.29 9.37
C ARG A 13 9.44 20.38 10.43
N ASN A 14 10.05 20.94 11.49
CA ASN A 14 10.58 20.17 12.62
C ASN A 14 11.45 18.99 12.16
N TRP A 15 11.20 17.79 12.69
CA TRP A 15 11.92 16.55 12.38
C TRP A 15 11.99 16.21 10.88
N TYR A 16 11.08 16.75 10.06
CA TYR A 16 11.06 16.57 8.61
C TYR A 16 12.29 17.19 7.90
N GLU A 17 12.97 18.17 8.52
CA GLU A 17 14.23 18.71 7.98
C GLU A 17 15.37 17.67 7.97
N VAL A 18 15.31 16.69 8.89
CA VAL A 18 16.31 15.65 9.03
C VAL A 18 15.88 14.36 8.31
N TYR A 19 14.57 14.07 8.26
CA TYR A 19 14.03 12.83 7.66
C TYR A 19 13.44 13.07 6.26
N VAL A 20 14.32 13.18 5.27
CA VAL A 20 13.98 13.55 3.87
C VAL A 20 13.29 12.45 3.05
N TYR A 21 13.05 11.28 3.63
CA TYR A 21 12.48 10.11 2.92
C TYR A 21 10.96 10.17 2.79
N GLN A 22 10.29 10.97 3.61
CA GLN A 22 8.86 11.22 3.48
C GLN A 22 8.63 12.48 2.65
N ARG A 23 7.62 12.49 1.79
CA ARG A 23 7.18 13.69 1.08
C ARG A 23 5.91 14.23 1.72
N TRP A 24 5.96 15.47 2.20
CA TRP A 24 4.82 16.24 2.66
C TRP A 24 4.74 17.53 1.86
N SER A 25 3.67 17.70 1.09
CA SER A 25 3.36 18.90 0.30
C SER A 25 2.24 19.70 0.96
N ASP A 26 2.21 21.01 0.74
CA ASP A 26 1.08 21.85 1.12
C ASP A 26 -0.05 21.77 0.09
N THR A 27 -1.30 21.76 0.55
CA THR A 27 -2.48 21.97 -0.31
C THR A 27 -3.24 23.17 0.22
N THR A 28 -3.17 24.30 -0.48
CA THR A 28 -3.86 25.51 -0.08
C THR A 28 -5.27 25.54 -0.67
N VAL A 29 -6.25 25.87 0.17
CA VAL A 29 -7.61 26.17 -0.26
C VAL A 29 -7.80 27.69 -0.18
N PRO A 30 -8.46 28.32 -1.17
CA PRO A 30 -8.80 29.73 -1.09
C PRO A 30 -9.60 30.05 0.17
N ASN A 31 -9.52 31.30 0.65
CA ASN A 31 -10.23 31.71 1.85
C ASN A 31 -11.73 31.86 1.55
N TYR A 32 -12.54 30.95 2.07
CA TYR A 32 -14.01 30.99 2.01
C TYR A 32 -14.59 31.26 3.39
N ARG A 33 -15.69 32.02 3.44
CA ARG A 33 -16.46 32.31 4.64
C ARG A 33 -17.78 31.57 4.63
N THR A 34 -18.30 31.30 5.82
CA THR A 34 -19.63 30.70 5.97
C THR A 34 -20.68 31.61 5.33
N GLY A 35 -21.44 31.07 4.38
CA GLY A 35 -22.47 31.79 3.63
C GLY A 35 -22.00 32.36 2.29
N ASP A 36 -20.73 32.19 1.92
CA ASP A 36 -20.25 32.58 0.59
C ASP A 36 -20.98 31.78 -0.50
N VAL A 37 -21.44 32.51 -1.52
CA VAL A 37 -22.09 31.94 -2.71
C VAL A 37 -21.15 32.10 -3.89
N PHE A 38 -20.91 31.01 -4.62
CA PHE A 38 -20.08 31.01 -5.82
C PHE A 38 -20.65 30.06 -6.87
N VAL A 39 -20.23 30.26 -8.12
CA VAL A 39 -20.58 29.38 -9.24
C VAL A 39 -19.45 28.36 -9.42
N PRO A 40 -19.72 27.03 -9.38
CA PRO A 40 -18.70 26.02 -9.67
C PRO A 40 -18.14 26.20 -11.08
N GLY A 41 -16.82 26.04 -11.24
CA GLY A 41 -16.17 26.19 -12.55
C GLY A 41 -16.50 25.07 -13.53
N ASP A 42 -16.51 23.82 -13.05
CA ASP A 42 -16.86 22.64 -13.84
C ASP A 42 -17.50 21.59 -12.92
N VAL A 43 -18.47 20.83 -13.43
CA VAL A 43 -19.19 19.78 -12.70
C VAL A 43 -19.20 18.54 -13.58
N ARG A 44 -18.44 17.51 -13.17
CA ARG A 44 -18.27 16.27 -13.91
C ARG A 44 -18.87 15.10 -13.15
N LEU A 45 -19.50 14.19 -13.89
CA LEU A 45 -19.87 12.87 -13.41
C LEU A 45 -18.82 11.89 -13.94
N GLU A 46 -17.95 11.41 -13.05
CA GLU A 46 -16.93 10.40 -13.39
C GLU A 46 -17.35 9.02 -12.91
N GLU A 47 -17.20 8.02 -13.78
CA GLU A 47 -17.41 6.61 -13.42
C GLU A 47 -16.14 6.05 -12.78
N GLY A 48 -16.27 5.45 -11.59
CA GLY A 48 -15.19 4.77 -10.91
C GLY A 48 -15.29 3.24 -11.08
N GLN A 49 -14.14 2.57 -11.15
CA GLN A 49 -14.04 1.11 -11.07
C GLN A 49 -13.24 0.70 -9.83
N THR A 50 -13.62 -0.43 -9.21
CA THR A 50 -12.84 -1.03 -8.13
C THR A 50 -11.55 -1.61 -8.69
N GLN A 51 -10.43 -1.36 -8.00
CA GLN A 51 -9.15 -1.95 -8.37
C GLN A 51 -8.93 -3.25 -7.59
N PRO A 52 -8.37 -4.30 -8.22
CA PRO A 52 -7.96 -5.50 -7.50
C PRO A 52 -6.86 -5.15 -6.49
N PRO A 53 -6.69 -5.95 -5.43
CA PRO A 53 -5.57 -5.80 -4.51
C PRO A 53 -4.25 -5.84 -5.27
N ALA A 54 -3.33 -4.95 -4.89
CA ALA A 54 -1.98 -5.00 -5.41
C ALA A 54 -1.28 -6.29 -4.98
N HIS A 55 -0.35 -6.75 -5.81
CA HIS A 55 0.60 -7.78 -5.38
C HIS A 55 1.43 -7.28 -4.20
N LEU A 56 1.89 -8.20 -3.37
CA LEU A 56 2.63 -7.86 -2.16
C LEU A 56 4.02 -7.37 -2.51
N SER A 57 4.40 -6.20 -2.01
CA SER A 57 5.82 -5.84 -1.94
C SER A 57 6.53 -6.65 -0.86
N GLU A 58 7.86 -6.60 -0.83
CA GLU A 58 8.63 -7.21 0.26
C GLU A 58 8.23 -6.64 1.63
N SER A 59 8.02 -5.32 1.70
CA SER A 59 7.56 -4.66 2.93
C SER A 59 6.17 -5.13 3.36
N ASP A 60 5.25 -5.31 2.41
CA ASP A 60 3.90 -5.82 2.71
C ASP A 60 3.93 -7.27 3.20
N LEU A 61 4.78 -8.10 2.59
CA LEU A 61 4.95 -9.49 3.00
C LEU A 61 5.59 -9.58 4.39
N ILE A 62 6.61 -8.77 4.69
CA ILE A 62 7.23 -8.69 6.02
C ILE A 62 6.18 -8.29 7.06
N ALA A 63 5.41 -7.23 6.79
CA ALA A 63 4.36 -6.76 7.69
C ALA A 63 3.28 -7.84 7.91
N MET A 64 2.91 -8.58 6.87
CA MET A 64 1.96 -9.69 6.98
C MET A 64 2.51 -10.85 7.82
N MET A 65 3.78 -11.21 7.63
CA MET A 65 4.44 -12.26 8.40
C MET A 65 4.53 -11.89 9.90
N ASP A 66 4.88 -10.64 10.21
CA ASP A 66 4.94 -10.14 11.58
C ASP A 66 3.54 -10.12 12.24
N ASN A 67 2.53 -9.60 11.52
CA ASN A 67 1.14 -9.56 11.99
C ASN A 67 0.52 -10.95 12.23
N THR A 68 0.97 -11.96 11.49
CA THR A 68 0.51 -13.35 11.63
C THR A 68 1.36 -14.17 12.62
N GLY A 69 2.44 -13.59 13.14
CA GLY A 69 3.36 -14.26 14.07
C GLY A 69 4.23 -15.33 13.41
N ILE A 70 4.38 -15.30 12.08
CA ILE A 70 5.23 -16.24 11.34
C ILE A 70 6.62 -15.63 11.17
N GLY A 71 7.59 -16.20 11.89
CA GLY A 71 8.95 -15.67 11.94
C GLY A 71 9.11 -14.55 12.95
N THR A 72 10.28 -13.95 12.95
CA THR A 72 10.73 -12.85 13.82
C THR A 72 11.53 -11.87 12.96
N ASP A 73 11.80 -10.66 13.47
CA ASP A 73 12.64 -9.65 12.78
C ASP A 73 13.97 -10.25 12.26
N ALA A 74 14.54 -11.21 13.00
CA ALA A 74 15.77 -11.90 12.62
C ALA A 74 15.60 -13.02 11.56
N THR A 75 14.39 -13.51 11.31
CA THR A 75 14.14 -14.71 10.48
C THR A 75 13.21 -14.48 9.29
N ILE A 76 12.42 -13.41 9.26
CA ILE A 76 11.53 -13.11 8.13
C ILE A 76 12.33 -13.02 6.81
N ALA A 77 13.46 -12.31 6.82
CA ALA A 77 14.32 -12.18 5.65
C ALA A 77 14.85 -13.54 5.14
N SER A 78 15.17 -14.49 6.04
CA SER A 78 15.66 -15.81 5.62
C SER A 78 14.55 -16.69 5.04
N HIS A 79 13.32 -16.61 5.56
CA HIS A 79 12.16 -17.27 4.96
C HIS A 79 11.87 -16.74 3.55
N ILE A 80 11.85 -15.41 3.38
CA ILE A 80 11.63 -14.75 2.09
C ILE A 80 12.73 -15.14 1.08
N LYS A 81 13.98 -15.24 1.53
CA LYS A 81 15.08 -15.71 0.68
C LYS A 81 14.89 -17.17 0.25
N THR A 82 14.46 -18.02 1.18
CA THR A 82 14.27 -19.47 0.92
C THR A 82 13.22 -19.73 -0.14
N ILE A 83 12.09 -19.01 -0.13
CA ILE A 83 11.03 -19.20 -1.14
C ILE A 83 11.46 -18.71 -2.54
N GLN A 84 12.38 -17.75 -2.61
CA GLN A 84 12.97 -17.29 -3.87
C GLN A 84 14.01 -18.27 -4.39
N GLU A 85 14.92 -18.75 -3.53
CA GLU A 85 15.94 -19.75 -3.90
C GLU A 85 15.33 -21.07 -4.38
N ARG A 86 14.14 -21.42 -3.88
CA ARG A 86 13.38 -22.61 -4.30
C ARG A 86 12.43 -22.36 -5.46
N GLU A 87 12.43 -21.16 -6.03
CA GLU A 87 11.61 -20.77 -7.17
C GLU A 87 10.09 -20.92 -6.92
N TYR A 88 9.63 -20.77 -5.68
CA TYR A 88 8.20 -20.77 -5.34
C TYR A 88 7.56 -19.41 -5.59
N ALA A 89 8.34 -18.35 -5.44
CA ALA A 89 7.95 -16.99 -5.79
C ALA A 89 9.14 -16.25 -6.39
N THR A 90 8.86 -15.31 -7.30
CA THR A 90 9.85 -14.40 -7.86
C THR A 90 9.56 -12.98 -7.40
N CYS A 91 10.60 -12.18 -7.21
CA CYS A 91 10.49 -10.76 -6.91
C CYS A 91 10.98 -9.96 -8.12
N SER A 92 10.10 -9.16 -8.71
CA SER A 92 10.44 -8.26 -9.82
C SER A 92 10.01 -6.85 -9.48
N GLY A 93 10.95 -5.90 -9.51
CA GLY A 93 10.66 -4.51 -9.13
C GLY A 93 10.21 -4.34 -7.68
N GLY A 94 10.58 -5.25 -6.77
CA GLY A 94 10.18 -5.21 -5.36
C GLY A 94 8.79 -5.80 -5.08
N VAL A 95 8.16 -6.43 -6.08
CA VAL A 95 6.84 -7.03 -6.00
C VAL A 95 6.94 -8.55 -6.15
N PHE A 96 6.33 -9.29 -5.23
CA PHE A 96 6.31 -10.75 -5.25
C PHE A 96 5.20 -11.29 -6.15
N THR A 97 5.60 -12.22 -7.03
CA THR A 97 4.69 -12.99 -7.88
C THR A 97 4.93 -14.48 -7.65
N PRO A 98 3.90 -15.27 -7.30
CA PRO A 98 4.07 -16.70 -7.12
C PRO A 98 4.33 -17.38 -8.48
N THR A 99 5.18 -18.41 -8.49
CA THR A 99 5.40 -19.20 -9.70
C THR A 99 4.32 -20.26 -9.86
N ALA A 100 4.21 -20.85 -11.06
CA ALA A 100 3.30 -21.98 -11.28
C ALA A 100 3.57 -23.15 -10.31
N LEU A 101 4.83 -23.38 -9.97
CA LEU A 101 5.23 -24.39 -8.98
C LEU A 101 4.74 -24.04 -7.58
N GLY A 102 4.95 -22.80 -7.13
CA GLY A 102 4.50 -22.34 -5.82
C GLY A 102 2.98 -22.43 -5.66
N VAL A 103 2.23 -21.96 -6.67
CA VAL A 103 0.76 -22.05 -6.68
C VAL A 103 0.29 -23.50 -6.65
N ALA A 104 0.88 -24.37 -7.47
CA ALA A 104 0.49 -25.77 -7.52
C ALA A 104 0.74 -26.49 -6.18
N LEU A 105 1.86 -26.16 -5.51
CA LEU A 105 2.20 -26.75 -4.22
C LEU A 105 1.20 -26.36 -3.14
N VAL A 106 0.93 -25.05 -2.98
CA VAL A 106 -0.06 -24.55 -2.01
C VAL A 106 -1.44 -25.15 -2.29
N ALA A 107 -1.90 -25.07 -3.54
CA ALA A 107 -3.20 -25.61 -3.91
C ALA A 107 -3.33 -27.12 -3.69
N ALA A 108 -2.24 -27.88 -3.78
CA ALA A 108 -2.24 -29.31 -3.48
C ALA A 108 -2.39 -29.56 -1.97
N TYR A 109 -1.68 -28.83 -1.11
CA TYR A 109 -1.77 -28.95 0.35
C TYR A 109 -3.13 -28.50 0.90
N ASP A 110 -3.69 -27.42 0.35
CA ASP A 110 -5.03 -26.93 0.72
C ASP A 110 -6.10 -28.00 0.45
N ARG A 111 -6.02 -28.68 -0.69
CA ARG A 111 -6.99 -29.72 -1.09
C ARG A 111 -6.95 -30.95 -0.20
N ILE A 112 -5.82 -31.26 0.41
CA ILE A 112 -5.65 -32.40 1.32
C ILE A 112 -5.81 -32.02 2.78
N GLY A 113 -6.16 -30.76 3.08
CA GLY A 113 -6.48 -30.28 4.42
C GLY A 113 -5.26 -30.09 5.33
N LEU A 114 -4.10 -29.77 4.76
CA LEU A 114 -2.84 -29.57 5.48
C LEU A 114 -2.36 -28.11 5.50
N SER A 115 -3.24 -27.18 5.11
CA SER A 115 -3.03 -25.72 5.10
C SER A 115 -3.58 -25.03 6.33
#